data_AF-K1SI50-F1
#
_entry.id   AF-K1SI50-F1
#
_cell.length_a   1.000
_cell.length_b   1.000
_cell.length_c   1.000
_cell.angle_alpha   90.00
_cell.angle_beta   90.00
_cell.angle_gamma   90.00
#
_symmetry.space_group_name_H-M   'P 1'
#
loop_
_entity.id
_entity.type
_entity.pdbx_description
1 polymer ?
#
loop_
_entity_poly.entity_id
_entity_poly.type
_entity_poly.pdbx_seq_one_letter_code
_entity_poly.pdbx_strand_id
1 'polypeptide(L)'
;DSEKYVEENRQLREQMSDLNKRLTEYEDMKSEIEDLRKFIGIKEENDDFILSPPCSVISRVANDPYGAFVIDRGSKDGISLYDPVVTAEGLVGIITEVANTYSTVRTIFSPELSIGGVVC
;
A
#
# COMPACT_ATOMS: atom_id res chain seq x y z
N ASP A 1 43.13 20.26 24.94
CA ASP A 1 43.16 19.48 23.68
C ASP A 1 42.19 18.31 23.67
N SER A 2 42.22 17.38 24.64
CA SER A 2 41.32 16.20 24.67
C SER A 2 39.82 16.53 24.61
N GLU A 3 39.35 17.52 25.37
CA GLU A 3 37.91 17.90 25.41
C GLU A 3 37.37 18.43 24.08
N LYS A 4 38.23 19.08 23.28
CA LYS A 4 37.84 19.65 21.98
C LYS A 4 37.58 18.57 20.93
N TYR A 5 38.36 17.49 20.97
CA TYR A 5 38.19 16.32 20.08
C TYR A 5 36.96 15.48 20.42
N VAL A 6 36.56 15.45 21.69
CA VAL A 6 35.34 14.75 22.13
C VAL A 6 34.10 15.53 21.69
N GLU A 7 34.12 16.86 21.81
CA GLU A 7 33.00 17.70 21.37
C GLU A 7 32.87 17.72 19.83
N GLU A 8 33.98 17.77 19.08
CA GLU A 8 33.95 17.61 17.62
C GLU A 8 33.38 16.24 17.20
N ASN A 9 33.76 15.15 17.88
CA ASN A 9 33.19 13.83 17.62
C ASN A 9 31.68 13.77 17.91
N ARG A 10 31.23 14.46 18.96
CA ARG A 10 29.80 14.52 19.31
C ARG A 10 29.00 15.28 18.25
N GLN A 11 29.50 16.43 17.81
CA GLN A 11 28.88 17.24 16.76
C GLN A 11 28.88 16.53 15.40
N LEU A 12 29.98 15.88 15.04
CA LEU A 12 30.06 15.08 13.81
C LEU A 12 29.08 13.90 13.82
N ARG A 13 28.88 13.25 14.98
CA ARG A 13 27.89 12.18 15.13
C ARG A 13 26.46 12.69 15.07
N GLU A 14 26.17 13.85 15.66
CA GLU A 14 24.86 14.51 15.55
C GLU A 14 24.55 14.89 14.09
N GLN A 15 25.53 15.45 13.37
CA GLN A 15 25.38 15.76 11.95
C GLN A 15 25.18 14.51 11.09
N MET A 16 25.93 13.43 11.35
CA MET A 16 25.69 12.15 10.66
C MET A 16 24.29 11.59 10.95
N SER A 17 23.79 11.73 12.17
CA SER A 17 22.44 11.28 12.52
C SER A 17 21.36 12.12 11.83
N ASP A 18 21.55 13.44 11.75
CA ASP A 18 20.62 14.36 11.08
C ASP A 18 20.60 14.11 9.56
N LEU A 19 21.78 13.96 8.97
CA LEU A 19 21.92 13.70 7.54
C LEU A 19 21.34 12.34 7.16
N ASN A 20 21.54 11.30 7.96
CA ASN A 20 20.93 9.99 7.75
C ASN A 20 19.40 10.05 7.85
N LYS A 21 18.84 10.78 8.84
CA LYS A 21 17.38 10.97 8.93
C LYS A 21 16.81 11.61 7.68
N ARG A 22 17.43 12.69 7.21
CA ARG A 22 17.02 13.38 5.97
C ARG A 22 17.11 12.48 4.74
N LEU A 23 18.10 11.59 4.70
CA LEU A 23 18.29 10.64 3.61
C LEU A 23 17.15 9.61 3.59
N THR A 24 16.80 9.04 4.76
CA THR A 24 15.66 8.13 4.90
C THR A 24 14.34 8.81 4.53
N GLU A 25 14.08 10.02 5.02
CA GLU A 25 12.87 10.79 4.67
C GLU A 25 12.77 11.06 3.16
N TYR A 26 13.91 11.33 2.51
CA TYR A 26 13.96 11.57 1.07
C TYR A 26 13.72 10.30 0.26
N GLU A 27 14.25 9.15 0.71
CA GLU A 27 13.99 7.85 0.11
C GLU A 27 12.51 7.47 0.21
N ASP A 28 11.90 7.67 1.39
CA ASP A 28 10.47 7.40 1.62
C ASP A 28 9.58 8.25 0.69
N MET A 29 9.84 9.57 0.60
CA MET A 29 9.11 10.46 -0.31
C MET A 29 9.28 10.06 -1.78
N LYS A 30 10.48 9.63 -2.17
CA LYS A 30 10.73 9.21 -3.55
C LYS A 30 9.97 7.92 -3.89
N SER A 31 9.93 6.96 -2.97
CA SER A 31 9.14 5.73 -3.11
C SER A 31 7.66 6.05 -3.28
N GLU A 32 7.12 6.96 -2.47
CA GLU A 32 5.71 7.37 -2.55
C GLU A 32 5.38 8.02 -3.90
N ILE A 33 6.27 8.87 -4.43
CA ILE A 33 6.12 9.48 -5.77
C ILE A 33 6.14 8.41 -6.86
N GLU A 34 7.00 7.41 -6.78
CA GLU A 34 7.07 6.33 -7.77
C GLU A 34 5.80 5.48 -7.75
N ASP A 35 5.26 5.17 -6.57
CA ASP A 35 4.03 4.41 -6.42
C ASP A 35 2.82 5.21 -6.94
N LEU A 36 2.71 6.49 -6.61
CA LEU A 36 1.68 7.38 -7.14
C LEU A 36 1.71 7.46 -8.68
N ARG A 37 2.91 7.51 -9.28
CA ARG A 37 3.07 7.52 -10.76
C ARG A 37 2.60 6.20 -11.39
N LYS A 38 2.90 5.05 -10.78
CA LYS A 38 2.39 3.76 -11.25
C LYS A 38 0.86 3.71 -11.20
N PHE A 39 0.26 4.21 -10.11
CA PHE A 39 -1.21 4.28 -10.00
C PHE A 39 -1.87 5.15 -11.06
N ILE A 40 -1.25 6.29 -11.42
CA ILE A 40 -1.75 7.15 -12.50
C ILE A 40 -1.64 6.44 -13.86
N GLY A 41 -0.53 5.75 -14.13
CA GLY A 41 -0.34 5.03 -15.40
C GLY A 41 -1.41 3.94 -15.64
N ILE A 42 -1.79 3.20 -14.61
CA ILE A 42 -2.84 2.16 -14.72
C ILE A 42 -4.19 2.76 -15.06
N LYS A 43 -4.49 3.97 -14.56
CA LYS A 43 -5.73 4.66 -14.83
C LYS A 43 -5.82 5.13 -16.29
N GLU A 44 -4.69 5.55 -16.87
CA GLU A 44 -4.63 6.01 -18.27
C GLU A 44 -4.66 4.86 -19.29
N GLU A 45 -4.18 3.66 -18.93
CA GLU A 45 -4.11 2.52 -19.84
C GLU A 45 -5.45 1.78 -20.02
N ASN A 46 -6.44 2.10 -19.17
CA ASN A 46 -7.65 1.32 -18.97
C ASN A 46 -8.85 2.23 -18.66
N ASP A 47 -9.16 3.16 -19.58
CA ASP A 47 -10.27 4.15 -19.48
C ASP A 47 -11.65 3.52 -19.21
N ASP A 48 -11.84 2.23 -19.53
CA ASP A 48 -13.08 1.49 -19.30
C ASP A 48 -13.24 1.02 -17.83
N PHE A 49 -12.17 1.01 -17.04
CA PHE A 49 -12.21 0.59 -15.65
C PHE A 49 -12.63 1.74 -14.73
N ILE A 50 -13.81 1.60 -14.12
CA ILE A 50 -14.25 2.49 -13.04
C ILE A 50 -13.44 2.17 -11.79
N LEU A 51 -12.26 2.78 -11.67
CA LEU A 51 -11.41 2.64 -10.49
C LEU A 51 -11.94 3.53 -9.37
N SER A 52 -12.11 2.95 -8.18
CA SER A 52 -12.37 3.71 -6.97
C SER A 52 -11.19 4.61 -6.62
N PRO A 53 -11.37 5.61 -5.72
CA PRO A 53 -10.23 6.32 -5.14
C PRO A 53 -9.19 5.34 -4.56
N PRO A 54 -7.90 5.70 -4.56
CA PRO A 54 -6.85 4.85 -3.98
C PRO A 54 -7.18 4.53 -2.50
N CYS A 55 -6.96 3.28 -2.14
CA CYS A 55 -7.24 2.73 -0.82
C CYS A 55 -5.97 2.18 -0.17
N SER A 56 -5.91 2.25 1.15
CA SER A 56 -4.82 1.73 1.96
C SER A 56 -5.28 0.59 2.86
N VAL A 57 -4.38 -0.35 3.12
CA VAL A 57 -4.64 -1.46 4.04
C VAL A 57 -4.52 -0.97 5.48
N ILE A 58 -5.62 -1.03 6.23
CA ILE A 58 -5.68 -0.57 7.64
C ILE A 58 -5.53 -1.70 8.64
N SER A 59 -5.85 -2.94 8.26
CA SER A 59 -5.75 -4.09 9.14
C SER A 59 -5.52 -5.38 8.38
N ARG A 60 -4.89 -6.36 9.02
CA ARG A 60 -4.76 -7.74 8.54
C ARG A 60 -5.44 -8.68 9.52
N VAL A 61 -6.20 -9.63 9.00
CA VAL A 61 -6.91 -10.60 9.83
C VAL A 61 -5.91 -11.67 10.27
N ALA A 62 -5.37 -11.55 11.49
CA ALA A 62 -4.35 -12.46 12.01
C ALA A 62 -4.78 -13.93 12.09
N ASN A 63 -6.10 -14.17 12.22
CA ASN A 63 -6.67 -15.52 12.30
C ASN A 63 -7.05 -16.11 10.94
N ASP A 64 -6.85 -15.40 9.83
CA ASP A 64 -7.12 -15.96 8.50
C ASP A 64 -5.84 -16.60 7.93
N PRO A 65 -5.80 -17.92 7.74
CA PRO A 65 -4.65 -18.61 7.14
C PRO A 65 -4.37 -18.19 5.69
N TYR A 66 -5.35 -17.58 5.00
CA TYR A 66 -5.21 -17.11 3.62
C TYR A 66 -4.92 -15.60 3.54
N GLY A 67 -4.85 -14.91 4.68
CA GLY A 67 -4.40 -13.53 4.76
C GLY A 67 -5.40 -12.50 4.25
N ALA A 68 -6.69 -12.61 4.62
CA ALA A 68 -7.63 -11.50 4.45
C ALA A 68 -7.13 -10.22 5.13
N PHE A 69 -7.46 -9.10 4.52
CA PHE A 69 -7.09 -7.78 5.01
C PHE A 69 -8.24 -6.79 4.83
N VAL A 70 -8.19 -5.70 5.57
CA VAL A 70 -9.23 -4.67 5.60
C VAL A 70 -8.68 -3.39 4.99
N ILE A 71 -9.46 -2.78 4.11
CA ILE A 71 -9.16 -1.52 3.43
C ILE A 71 -9.98 -0.36 4.01
N ASP A 72 -9.46 0.85 3.90
CA ASP A 72 -10.08 2.10 4.38
C ASP A 72 -11.20 2.67 3.48
N ARG A 73 -11.78 1.84 2.61
CA ARG A 73 -12.85 2.24 1.70
C ARG A 73 -14.03 1.30 1.81
N GLY A 74 -15.23 1.85 1.72
CA GLY A 74 -16.48 1.12 1.89
C GLY A 74 -17.55 1.52 0.89
N SER A 75 -18.80 1.18 1.19
CA SER A 75 -19.94 1.47 0.31
C SER A 75 -20.11 2.97 -0.01
N LYS A 76 -19.69 3.86 0.90
CA LYS A 76 -19.69 5.31 0.64
C LYS A 76 -18.74 5.75 -0.48
N ASP A 77 -17.70 4.96 -0.72
CA ASP A 77 -16.68 5.21 -1.74
C ASP A 77 -17.02 4.53 -3.08
N GLY A 78 -18.23 3.96 -3.20
CA GLY A 78 -18.70 3.26 -4.39
C GLY A 78 -18.29 1.78 -4.45
N ILE A 79 -17.71 1.25 -3.37
CA ILE A 79 -17.28 -0.15 -3.31
C ILE A 79 -18.48 -1.08 -3.09
N SER A 80 -18.52 -2.14 -3.87
CA SER A 80 -19.55 -3.17 -3.84
C SER A 80 -18.97 -4.56 -3.53
N LEU A 81 -19.87 -5.46 -3.15
CA LEU A 81 -19.51 -6.84 -2.84
C LEU A 81 -19.07 -7.55 -4.14
N TYR A 82 -18.02 -8.37 -4.07
CA TYR A 82 -17.35 -9.03 -5.19
C TYR A 82 -16.53 -8.15 -6.13
N ASP A 83 -16.34 -6.87 -5.82
CA ASP A 83 -15.44 -6.03 -6.62
C ASP A 83 -14.00 -6.55 -6.54
N PRO A 84 -13.27 -6.59 -7.67
CA PRO A 84 -11.88 -7.01 -7.69
C PRO A 84 -10.97 -5.92 -7.12
N VAL A 85 -9.98 -6.34 -6.34
CA VAL A 85 -8.97 -5.46 -5.76
C VAL A 85 -7.67 -5.65 -6.52
N VAL A 86 -7.19 -4.58 -7.15
CA VAL A 86 -6.01 -4.59 -8.03
C VAL A 86 -4.95 -3.62 -7.51
N THR A 87 -3.69 -3.96 -7.74
CA THR A 87 -2.52 -3.08 -7.56
C THR A 87 -1.80 -2.92 -8.89
N ALA A 88 -0.75 -2.11 -8.92
CA ALA A 88 0.10 -1.92 -10.11
C ALA A 88 0.72 -3.20 -10.67
N GLU A 89 0.86 -4.22 -9.84
CA GLU A 89 1.47 -5.49 -10.24
C GLU A 89 0.44 -6.55 -10.65
N GLY A 90 -0.85 -6.35 -10.32
CA GLY A 90 -1.92 -7.25 -10.75
C GLY A 90 -3.08 -7.38 -9.75
N LEU A 91 -3.86 -8.45 -9.91
CA LEU A 91 -5.01 -8.77 -9.08
C LEU A 91 -4.58 -9.34 -7.73
N VAL A 92 -5.06 -8.73 -6.64
CA VAL A 92 -4.74 -9.15 -5.26
C VAL A 92 -5.86 -10.01 -4.66
N GLY A 93 -7.11 -9.71 -4.99
CA GLY A 93 -8.25 -10.41 -4.39
C GLY A 93 -9.61 -9.86 -4.79
N ILE A 94 -10.63 -10.25 -4.03
CA ILE A 94 -12.00 -9.74 -4.17
C ILE A 94 -12.55 -9.27 -2.84
N ILE A 95 -13.55 -8.41 -2.89
CA ILE A 95 -14.24 -7.91 -1.70
C ILE A 95 -15.32 -8.90 -1.26
N THR A 96 -15.21 -9.40 -0.03
CA THR A 96 -16.17 -10.35 0.53
C THR A 96 -17.14 -9.72 1.50
N GLU A 97 -16.76 -8.60 2.12
CA GLU A 97 -17.62 -7.85 3.04
C GLU A 97 -17.43 -6.36 2.80
N VAL A 98 -18.53 -5.62 2.78
CA VAL A 98 -18.53 -4.15 2.62
C VAL A 98 -19.24 -3.53 3.81
N ALA A 99 -18.54 -2.67 4.53
CA ALA A 99 -19.12 -1.77 5.52
C ALA A 99 -19.22 -0.34 4.94
N ASN A 100 -19.76 0.59 5.71
CA ASN A 100 -19.94 1.96 5.26
C ASN A 100 -18.62 2.70 4.99
N THR A 101 -17.55 2.39 5.73
CA THR A 101 -16.27 3.10 5.71
C THR A 101 -15.06 2.19 5.55
N TYR A 102 -15.26 0.87 5.50
CA TYR A 102 -14.20 -0.11 5.33
C TYR A 102 -14.76 -1.32 4.60
N SER A 103 -13.87 -2.12 4.03
CA SER A 103 -14.25 -3.37 3.36
C SER A 103 -13.21 -4.45 3.66
N THR A 104 -13.65 -5.70 3.71
CA THR A 104 -12.78 -6.86 3.90
C THR A 104 -12.49 -7.49 2.54
N VAL A 105 -11.21 -7.62 2.25
CA VAL A 105 -10.68 -8.23 1.02
C VAL A 105 -10.18 -9.63 1.32
N ARG A 106 -10.61 -10.57 0.48
CA ARG A 106 -10.08 -11.94 0.47
C ARG A 106 -9.12 -12.11 -0.68
N THR A 107 -7.95 -12.66 -0.37
CA THR A 107 -6.85 -12.83 -1.34
C THR A 107 -7.10 -13.98 -2.31
N ILE A 108 -6.39 -13.93 -3.45
CA ILE A 108 -6.34 -15.04 -4.42
C ILE A 108 -5.74 -16.35 -3.87
N PHE A 109 -5.07 -16.30 -2.72
CA PHE A 109 -4.50 -17.49 -2.08
C PHE A 109 -5.56 -18.38 -1.41
N SER A 110 -6.77 -17.87 -1.26
CA SER A 110 -7.81 -18.61 -0.57
C SER A 110 -8.48 -19.65 -1.49
N PRO A 111 -8.58 -20.92 -1.07
CA PRO A 111 -9.15 -22.00 -1.89
C PRO A 111 -10.67 -21.89 -2.11
N GLU A 112 -11.35 -21.06 -1.32
CA GLU A 112 -12.78 -20.77 -1.52
C GLU A 112 -13.01 -19.76 -2.65
N LEU A 113 -11.95 -19.11 -3.15
CA LEU A 113 -12.05 -18.14 -4.22
C LEU A 113 -11.84 -18.81 -5.58
N SER A 114 -12.83 -18.69 -6.46
CA SER A 114 -12.74 -19.14 -7.86
C SER A 114 -12.65 -17.93 -8.78
N ILE A 115 -11.50 -17.74 -9.43
CA ILE A 115 -11.28 -16.69 -10.43
C ILE A 115 -11.01 -17.37 -11.77
N GLY A 116 -11.73 -16.95 -12.81
CA GLY A 116 -11.47 -17.36 -14.19
C GLY A 116 -10.37 -16.48 -14.80
N GLY A 117 -9.33 -17.11 -15.35
CA GLY A 117 -8.30 -16.43 -16.13
C GLY A 117 -8.41 -16.79 -17.60
N VAL A 118 -8.17 -15.83 -18.49
CA VAL A 118 -7.95 -16.07 -19.91
C VAL A 118 -6.45 -15.92 -20.19
N VAL A 119 -5.85 -16.93 -20.80
CA VAL A 119 -4.46 -16.87 -21.28
C VAL A 119 -4.53 -16.59 -22.77
N CYS A 120 -4.00 -15.45 -23.18
CA CYS A 120 -3.94 -15.00 -24.58
C CYS A 120 -2.60 -15.34 -25.21
#